data_AF-A0A1M3NY07-F1
#
_entry.id   AF-A0A1M3NY07-F1
#
_cell.length_a   1.000
_cell.length_b   1.000
_cell.length_c   1.000
_cell.angle_alpha   90.00
_cell.angle_beta   90.00
_cell.angle_gamma   90.00
#
_symmetry.space_group_name_H-M   'P 1'
#
loop_
_entity.id
_entity.type
_entity.pdbx_description
1 polymer ?
#
loop_
_entity_poly.entity_id
_entity_poly.type
_entity_poly.pdbx_seq_one_letter_code
_entity_poly.pdbx_strand_id
1 'polypeptide(L)'
;MTRDQVGNLTALLDKIKPSVEATGFSGERSGRNDAFVDAVAATNVRHTIDELRRRSEVLVGLEKDGKVTMVGAMYHLNNGKADFFA
;
A
#
# COMPACT_ATOMS: atom_id res chain seq x y z
N MET A 1 17.60 14.37 -17.27
CA MET A 1 16.81 13.16 -16.93
C MET A 1 16.36 12.53 -18.24
N THR A 2 16.74 11.29 -18.53
CA THR A 2 16.44 10.60 -19.80
C THR A 2 15.02 10.04 -19.78
N ARG A 3 14.39 9.94 -20.96
CA ARG A 3 13.00 9.47 -21.15
C ARG A 3 12.69 8.11 -20.49
N ASP A 4 13.68 7.22 -20.39
CA ASP A 4 13.50 5.86 -19.84
C ASP A 4 13.32 5.80 -18.32
N GLN A 5 13.90 6.75 -17.58
CA GLN A 5 13.77 6.79 -16.11
C GLN A 5 12.36 7.23 -15.69
N VAL A 6 11.71 8.08 -16.50
CA VAL A 6 10.32 8.49 -16.28
C VAL A 6 9.37 7.34 -16.57
N GLY A 7 9.61 6.53 -17.61
CA GLY A 7 8.77 5.38 -17.94
C GLY A 7 8.67 4.34 -16.80
N ASN A 8 9.79 4.01 -16.17
CA ASN A 8 9.83 3.08 -15.04
C ASN A 8 9.16 3.67 -13.79
N LEU A 9 9.36 4.96 -13.52
CA LEU A 9 8.69 5.64 -12.42
C LEU A 9 7.16 5.70 -12.64
N THR A 10 6.71 6.03 -13.85
CA THR A 10 5.29 6.06 -14.20
C THR A 10 4.63 4.70 -13.97
N ALA A 11 5.27 3.60 -14.40
CA ALA A 11 4.75 2.25 -14.18
C ALA A 11 4.62 1.88 -12.70
N LEU A 12 5.48 2.42 -11.82
CA LEU A 12 5.34 2.25 -10.37
C LEU A 12 4.21 3.12 -9.81
N LEU A 13 4.08 4.36 -10.28
CA LEU A 13 2.99 5.26 -9.88
C LEU A 13 1.62 4.69 -10.28
N ASP A 14 1.52 4.04 -11.45
CA ASP A 14 0.29 3.38 -11.90
C ASP A 14 -0.18 2.28 -10.94
N LYS A 15 0.73 1.62 -10.23
CA LYS A 15 0.37 0.61 -9.21
C LYS A 15 -0.21 1.23 -7.94
N ILE A 16 0.17 2.46 -7.62
CA ILE A 16 -0.24 3.16 -6.39
C ILE A 16 -1.49 4.02 -6.66
N LYS A 17 -1.73 4.42 -7.90
CA LYS A 17 -2.87 5.26 -8.31
C LYS A 17 -4.24 4.77 -7.79
N PRO A 18 -4.58 3.46 -7.83
CA PRO A 18 -5.84 2.98 -7.27
C PRO A 18 -5.97 3.30 -5.76
N SER A 19 -4.88 3.22 -5.02
CA SER A 19 -4.83 3.55 -3.59
C SER A 19 -4.95 5.05 -3.35
N VAL A 20 -4.37 5.89 -4.21
CA VAL A 20 -4.55 7.35 -4.17
C VAL A 20 -6.02 7.72 -4.35
N GLU A 21 -6.68 7.12 -5.34
CA GLU A 21 -8.08 7.38 -5.68
C GLU A 21 -9.03 6.92 -4.58
N ALA A 22 -8.83 5.71 -4.06
CA ALA A 22 -9.65 5.11 -3.01
C ALA A 22 -9.47 5.73 -1.62
N THR A 23 -8.38 6.47 -1.38
CA THR A 23 -8.13 7.10 -0.09
C THR A 23 -9.12 8.24 0.16
N GLY A 24 -10.07 8.00 1.06
CA GLY A 24 -10.94 9.04 1.60
C GLY A 24 -10.15 9.97 2.51
N PHE A 25 -10.07 11.25 2.16
CA PHE A 25 -9.36 12.27 2.93
C PHE A 25 -10.08 13.61 2.79
N SER A 26 -10.33 14.29 3.91
CA SER A 26 -11.11 15.54 3.95
C SER A 26 -10.27 16.80 3.72
N GLY A 27 -8.94 16.71 3.82
CA GLY A 27 -8.01 17.82 3.62
C GLY A 27 -7.47 17.91 2.18
N GLU A 28 -6.40 18.70 2.01
CA GLU A 28 -5.72 18.86 0.72
C GLU A 28 -5.14 17.53 0.24
N ARG A 29 -5.57 17.06 -0.94
CA ARG A 29 -5.08 15.84 -1.59
C ARG A 29 -3.86 16.14 -2.46
N SER A 30 -2.76 16.50 -1.81
CA SER A 30 -1.50 16.88 -2.46
C SER A 30 -0.36 16.04 -1.90
N GLY A 31 0.63 15.71 -2.75
CA GLY A 31 1.85 15.03 -2.32
C GLY A 31 2.74 15.86 -1.39
N ARG A 32 2.38 17.11 -1.13
CA ARG A 32 3.00 17.98 -0.12
C ARG A 32 2.32 17.92 1.25
N ASN A 33 1.18 17.24 1.34
CA ASN A 33 0.46 17.03 2.58
C ASN A 33 0.81 15.65 3.12
N ASP A 34 1.74 15.61 4.08
CA ASP A 34 2.25 14.35 4.64
C ASP A 34 1.11 13.49 5.21
N ALA A 35 0.09 14.09 5.83
CA ALA A 35 -1.05 13.34 6.36
C ALA A 35 -1.87 12.65 5.25
N PHE A 36 -1.96 13.27 4.06
CA PHE A 36 -2.58 12.62 2.92
C PHE A 36 -1.70 11.52 2.34
N VAL A 37 -0.39 11.76 2.24
CA VAL A 37 0.57 10.74 1.75
C VAL A 37 0.58 9.51 2.65
N ASP A 38 0.57 9.70 3.97
CA ASP A 38 0.48 8.62 4.96
C ASP A 38 -0.84 7.86 4.85
N ALA A 39 -1.96 8.56 4.67
CA ALA A 39 -3.26 7.93 4.46
C ALA A 39 -3.28 7.09 3.17
N VAL A 40 -2.70 7.60 2.08
CA VAL A 40 -2.56 6.86 0.83
C VAL A 40 -1.69 5.62 1.01
N ALA A 41 -0.57 5.74 1.73
CA ALA A 41 0.31 4.61 2.01
C ALA A 41 -0.40 3.51 2.83
N ALA A 42 -1.16 3.89 3.87
CA ALA A 42 -1.96 2.96 4.65
C ALA A 42 -3.04 2.26 3.81
N THR A 43 -3.75 3.01 2.96
CA THR A 43 -4.71 2.43 1.99
C THR A 43 -4.03 1.45 1.05
N ASN A 44 -2.83 1.79 0.56
CA ASN A 44 -2.06 0.93 -0.33
C ASN A 44 -1.64 -0.40 0.33
N VAL A 45 -1.24 -0.36 1.60
CA VAL A 45 -0.93 -1.57 2.37
C VAL A 45 -2.15 -2.48 2.48
N ARG A 46 -3.32 -1.92 2.87
CA ARG A 46 -4.59 -2.68 2.97
C ARG A 46 -4.97 -3.31 1.63
N HIS A 47 -4.98 -2.52 0.57
CA HIS A 47 -5.25 -2.99 -0.78
C HIS A 47 -4.30 -4.11 -1.23
N THR A 48 -3.02 -4.01 -0.88
CA THR A 48 -2.03 -5.02 -1.26
C THR A 48 -2.32 -6.35 -0.56
N ILE A 49 -2.68 -6.32 0.72
CA ILE A 49 -3.07 -7.54 1.46
C ILE A 49 -4.33 -8.17 0.84
N ASP A 50 -5.33 -7.35 0.52
CA ASP A 50 -6.57 -7.84 -0.11
C ASP A 50 -6.31 -8.41 -1.52
N GLU A 51 -5.44 -7.77 -2.31
CA GLU A 51 -5.05 -8.28 -3.62
C GLU A 51 -4.26 -9.60 -3.51
N LEU A 52 -3.40 -9.76 -2.51
CA LEU A 52 -2.70 -11.01 -2.26
C LEU A 52 -3.68 -12.16 -1.97
N ARG A 53 -4.67 -11.90 -1.11
CA ARG A 53 -5.76 -12.84 -0.83
C ARG A 53 -6.58 -13.15 -2.09
N ARG A 54 -6.89 -12.15 -2.92
CA ARG A 54 -7.71 -12.34 -4.13
C ARG A 54 -6.96 -13.10 -5.22
N ARG A 55 -5.65 -12.90 -5.37
CA ARG A 55 -4.86 -13.42 -6.49
C ARG A 55 -4.12 -14.72 -6.21
N SER A 56 -3.91 -15.08 -4.95
CA SER A 56 -3.10 -16.26 -4.59
C SER A 56 -3.92 -17.31 -3.84
N GLU A 57 -4.40 -18.31 -4.58
CA GLU A 57 -5.06 -19.47 -3.98
C GLU A 57 -4.14 -20.23 -3.00
N VAL A 58 -2.83 -20.21 -3.26
CA VAL A 58 -1.81 -20.82 -2.38
C VAL A 58 -1.78 -20.11 -1.03
N LEU A 59 -1.65 -18.78 -1.00
CA LEU A 59 -1.60 -18.03 0.25
C LEU A 59 -2.92 -18.14 1.02
N VAL A 60 -4.05 -18.10 0.32
CA VAL A 60 -5.37 -18.32 0.93
C VAL A 60 -5.49 -19.72 1.52
N GLY A 61 -5.00 -20.75 0.83
CA GLY A 61 -4.97 -22.12 1.35
C GLY A 61 -4.13 -22.21 2.62
N LEU A 62 -2.93 -21.63 2.63
CA LEU A 62 -2.06 -21.61 3.80
C LEU A 62 -2.66 -20.81 4.98
N GLU A 63 -3.36 -19.71 4.71
CA GLU A 63 -4.04 -18.91 5.74
C GLU A 63 -5.24 -19.66 6.33
N LYS A 64 -6.05 -20.32 5.49
CA LYS A 64 -7.17 -21.18 5.93
C LYS A 64 -6.70 -22.38 6.75
N ASP A 65 -5.58 -22.97 6.38
CA ASP A 65 -4.94 -24.06 7.12
C ASP A 65 -4.27 -23.57 8.43
N GLY A 66 -4.25 -22.27 8.70
CA GLY A 66 -3.61 -21.69 9.88
C GLY A 66 -2.07 -21.76 9.86
N LYS A 67 -1.46 -22.06 8.72
CA LYS A 67 -0.01 -22.19 8.57
C LYS A 67 0.68 -20.84 8.45
N VAL A 68 -0.03 -19.84 7.93
CA VAL A 68 0.44 -18.45 7.81
C VAL A 68 -0.70 -17.49 8.13
N THR A 69 -0.36 -16.24 8.44
CA THR A 69 -1.32 -15.13 8.54
C THR A 69 -0.75 -13.94 7.79
N MET A 70 -1.59 -13.27 7.01
CA MET A 70 -1.19 -12.04 6.32
C MET A 70 -1.57 -10.82 7.14
N VAL A 71 -0.57 -10.00 7.46
CA VAL A 71 -0.75 -8.74 8.20
C VAL A 71 -0.01 -7.64 7.45
N GLY A 72 -0.69 -6.53 7.19
CA GLY A 72 -0.07 -5.33 6.64
C GLY A 72 0.68 -4.56 7.72
N ALA A 73 1.77 -3.87 7.38
CA ALA A 73 2.48 -3.02 8.32
C ALA A 73 2.94 -1.71 7.67
N MET A 74 2.94 -0.63 8.46
CA MET A 74 3.54 0.66 8.12
C MET A 74 4.63 0.97 9.15
N TYR A 75 5.84 1.24 8.65
CA TYR A 75 7.00 1.55 9.49
C TYR A 75 7.29 3.05 9.48
N HIS A 76 7.34 3.65 10.66
CA HIS A 76 7.59 5.07 10.90
C HIS A 76 9.09 5.31 11.06
N LEU A 77 9.71 5.91 10.04
CA LEU A 77 11.16 6.17 10.02
C LEU A 77 11.65 7.11 11.13
N ASN A 78 10.78 7.99 11.63
CA ASN A 78 11.13 9.02 12.61
C ASN A 78 11.32 8.48 14.04
N ASN A 79 10.64 7.39 14.39
CA ASN A 79 10.61 6.86 15.76
C ASN A 79 10.75 5.33 15.82
N GLY A 80 10.84 4.65 14.69
CA GLY A 80 10.98 3.20 14.60
C GLY A 80 9.71 2.40 14.93
N LYS A 81 8.56 3.06 15.05
CA LYS A 81 7.28 2.39 15.34
C LYS A 81 6.77 1.65 14.11
N ALA A 82 6.19 0.47 14.31
CA ALA A 82 5.40 -0.21 13.30
C ALA A 82 3.92 -0.21 13.69
N ASP A 83 3.07 0.27 12.78
CA ASP A 83 1.62 0.10 12.87
C ASP A 83 1.21 -1.11 12.03
N PHE A 84 0.39 -1.99 12.61
CA PHE A 84 -0.07 -3.21 11.95
C PHE A 84 -1.54 -3.08 11.54
N PHE A 85 -1.87 -3.62 10.38
CA PHE A 85 -3.22 -3.66 9.80
C PHE A 85 -3.62 -5.12 9.60
N ALA A 86 -4.68 -5.55 10.27
CA ALA A 86 -5.31 -6.86 10.09
C ALA A 86 -6.56 -6.71 9.22
#